data_AF-A0A7S3BJE5-F1
#
_entry.id   AF-A0A7S3BJE5-F1
#
_cell.length_a   1.000
_cell.length_b   1.000
_cell.length_c   1.000
_cell.angle_alpha   90.00
_cell.angle_beta   90.00
_cell.angle_gamma   90.00
#
_symmetry.space_group_name_H-M   'P 1'
#
loop_
_entity.id
_entity.type
_entity.pdbx_description
1 polymer ?
#
loop_
_entity_poly.entity_id
_entity_poly.type
_entity_poly.pdbx_seq_one_letter_code
_entity_poly.pdbx_strand_id
1 'polypeptide(L)'
;QGVCRDPDLDRACFCAPLGRVAGPILSAEGYHLVLVEERLGLEAYDDGMARVVPERSGDGVRSVLAPQDPDEASELLDPGSVTMLVASIMFAYAGGQGLSGWASSIDLAAVAESVP
;
A
#
# COMPACT_ATOMS: atom_id res chain seq x y z
N GLN A 1 13.22 -15.37 -13.57
CA GLN A 1 12.72 -14.54 -12.46
C GLN A 1 12.91 -13.09 -12.87
N GLY A 2 11.86 -12.28 -12.78
CA GLY A 2 11.82 -10.92 -13.37
C GLY A 2 12.69 -9.94 -12.60
N VAL A 3 13.34 -9.02 -13.32
CA VAL A 3 14.11 -7.93 -12.72
C VAL A 3 13.12 -6.82 -12.37
N CYS A 4 12.87 -6.59 -11.09
CA CYS A 4 12.18 -5.39 -10.65
C CYS A 4 13.18 -4.22 -10.67
N ARG A 5 12.79 -3.11 -11.31
CA ARG A 5 13.64 -1.92 -11.44
C ARG A 5 13.72 -1.12 -10.14
N ASP A 6 12.66 -1.20 -9.35
CA ASP A 6 12.55 -0.52 -8.08
C ASP A 6 13.04 -1.46 -6.95
N PRO A 7 14.10 -1.07 -6.22
CA PRO A 7 14.71 -1.93 -5.20
C PRO A 7 13.81 -2.15 -3.99
N ASP A 8 12.92 -1.20 -3.66
CA ASP A 8 12.00 -1.33 -2.54
C ASP A 8 10.84 -2.28 -2.90
N LEU A 9 10.36 -2.19 -4.14
CA LEU A 9 9.37 -3.13 -4.67
C LEU A 9 9.94 -4.54 -4.84
N ASP A 10 11.20 -4.66 -5.29
CA ASP A 10 11.91 -5.94 -5.39
C ASP A 10 12.02 -6.60 -4.01
N ARG A 11 12.51 -5.84 -3.03
CA ARG A 11 12.61 -6.28 -1.65
C ARG A 11 11.26 -6.71 -1.09
N ALA A 12 10.20 -5.96 -1.37
CA ALA A 12 8.85 -6.29 -0.91
C ALA A 12 8.38 -7.65 -1.44
N CYS A 13 8.70 -8.02 -2.68
CA CYS A 13 8.32 -9.33 -3.24
C CYS A 13 8.94 -10.52 -2.47
N PHE A 14 10.14 -10.32 -1.91
CA PHE A 14 10.84 -11.35 -1.13
C PHE A 14 10.52 -11.31 0.37
N CYS A 15 10.20 -10.14 0.91
CA CYS A 15 9.93 -9.95 2.34
C CYS A 15 8.44 -10.05 2.70
N ALA A 16 7.53 -9.88 1.73
CA ALA A 16 6.10 -9.85 1.99
C ALA A 16 5.59 -11.18 2.58
N PRO A 17 4.59 -11.14 3.47
CA PRO A 17 4.02 -12.35 4.05
C PRO A 17 3.24 -13.13 2.98
N LEU A 18 3.35 -14.47 3.00
CA LEU A 18 2.58 -15.33 2.10
C LEU A 18 1.08 -15.18 2.37
N GLY A 19 0.28 -15.06 1.31
CA GLY A 19 -1.17 -14.93 1.40
C GLY A 19 -1.69 -13.64 2.03
N ARG A 20 -0.82 -12.67 2.34
CA ARG A 20 -1.23 -11.34 2.85
C ARG A 20 -0.77 -10.24 1.90
N VAL A 21 -1.58 -9.18 1.84
CA VAL A 21 -1.26 -7.97 1.09
C VAL A 21 -0.30 -7.11 1.91
N ALA A 22 0.81 -6.70 1.30
CA ALA A 22 1.79 -5.77 1.83
C ALA A 22 1.79 -4.45 1.04
N GLY A 23 1.93 -3.32 1.72
CA GLY A 23 1.96 -1.98 1.11
C GLY A 23 1.02 -0.99 1.81
N PRO A 24 0.96 0.28 1.36
CA PRO A 24 1.38 0.76 0.03
C PRO A 24 2.88 1.07 -0.10
N ILE A 25 3.51 0.59 -1.17
CA ILE A 25 4.92 0.84 -1.50
C ILE A 25 4.98 1.89 -2.61
N LEU A 26 5.71 2.97 -2.38
CA LEU A 26 5.90 4.03 -3.38
C LEU A 26 7.08 3.67 -4.29
N SER A 27 6.85 3.72 -5.61
CA SER A 27 7.86 3.60 -6.66
C SER A 27 7.83 4.83 -7.58
N ALA A 28 8.67 4.85 -8.61
CA ALA A 28 8.61 5.88 -9.66
C ALA A 28 7.28 5.88 -10.44
N GLU A 29 6.55 4.76 -10.43
CA GLU A 29 5.31 4.53 -11.15
C GLU A 29 4.06 4.75 -10.28
N GLY A 30 4.22 4.97 -8.97
CA GLY A 30 3.15 5.28 -8.03
C GLY A 30 3.10 4.33 -6.83
N TYR A 31 1.90 4.08 -6.31
CA TYR A 31 1.72 3.21 -5.15
C TYR A 31 1.36 1.78 -5.55
N HIS A 32 2.04 0.82 -4.94
CA HIS A 32 1.88 -0.60 -5.19
C HIS A 32 1.40 -1.34 -3.94
N LEU A 33 0.54 -2.34 -4.17
CA LEU A 33 0.18 -3.38 -3.21
C LEU A 33 0.75 -4.70 -3.72
N VAL A 34 1.38 -5.47 -2.85
CA VAL A 34 2.05 -6.72 -3.18
C VAL A 34 1.37 -7.87 -2.44
N LEU A 35 0.94 -8.89 -3.16
CA LEU A 35 0.44 -10.16 -2.62
C LEU A 35 1.34 -11.28 -3.12
N VAL A 36 1.91 -12.06 -2.20
CA VAL A 36 2.69 -13.24 -2.54
C VAL A 36 1.83 -14.47 -2.32
N GLU A 37 1.37 -15.09 -3.41
CA GLU A 37 0.50 -16.28 -3.36
C GLU A 37 1.29 -17.55 -3.08
N GLU A 38 2.47 -17.68 -3.70
CA GLU A 38 3.34 -18.84 -3.58
C GLU A 38 4.83 -18.47 -3.65
N ARG A 39 5.69 -19.30 -3.07
CA ARG A 39 7.15 -19.20 -3.23
C ARG A 39 7.71 -20.53 -3.71
N LEU A 40 8.23 -20.54 -4.93
CA LEU A 40 8.78 -21.75 -5.55
C LEU A 40 10.14 -22.13 -4.92
N GLY A 41 10.37 -23.42 -4.69
CA GLY A 41 11.66 -23.95 -4.19
C GLY A 41 11.88 -23.87 -2.67
N LEU A 42 10.81 -23.60 -1.90
CA LEU A 42 10.81 -23.55 -0.43
C LEU A 42 10.01 -24.70 0.21
N GLU A 43 9.76 -25.78 -0.54
CA GLU A 43 9.02 -27.00 -0.13
C GLU A 43 9.59 -27.72 1.11
N ALA A 44 10.81 -27.38 1.54
CA ALA A 44 11.43 -27.94 2.74
C ALA A 44 11.24 -27.07 4.01
N TYR A 45 10.73 -25.84 3.86
CA TYR A 45 10.48 -24.88 4.96
C TYR A 45 8.96 -24.71 5.20
N ASP A 46 8.25 -25.81 4.99
CA ASP A 46 6.87 -25.86 4.53
C ASP A 46 5.85 -25.92 5.67
N ASP A 47 5.73 -24.80 6.37
CA ASP A 47 4.45 -24.39 6.97
C ASP A 47 3.91 -23.11 6.30
N GLY A 48 4.51 -22.69 5.16
CA GLY A 48 4.09 -21.49 4.41
C GLY A 48 4.35 -20.14 5.09
N MET A 49 4.91 -20.15 6.31
CA MET A 49 5.04 -18.96 7.16
C MET A 49 6.46 -18.38 7.21
N ALA A 50 7.35 -18.74 6.29
CA ALA A 50 8.72 -18.21 6.26
C ALA A 50 8.83 -16.98 5.34
N ARG A 51 9.47 -15.92 5.83
CA ARG A 51 9.86 -14.74 5.04
C ARG A 51 11.36 -14.65 4.89
N VAL A 52 11.84 -14.00 3.83
CA VAL A 52 13.26 -13.69 3.66
C VAL A 52 13.55 -12.37 4.36
N VAL A 53 14.45 -12.37 5.35
CA VAL A 53 14.87 -11.17 6.08
C VAL A 53 16.36 -10.95 5.85
N PRO A 54 16.80 -9.70 5.61
CA PRO A 54 18.22 -9.38 5.62
C PRO A 54 18.77 -9.45 7.05
N GLU A 55 19.66 -10.39 7.32
CA GLU A 55 20.44 -10.48 8.55
C GLU A 55 21.80 -9.81 8.35
N ARG A 56 22.15 -8.86 9.23
CA ARG A 56 23.49 -8.24 9.23
C ARG A 56 24.47 -9.18 9.92
N SER A 57 25.33 -9.81 9.14
CA SER A 57 26.50 -10.54 9.63
C SER A 57 27.75 -9.67 9.51
N GLY A 58 28.79 -9.94 10.30
CA GLY A 58 30.03 -9.16 10.32
C GLY A 58 30.71 -9.00 8.95
N ASP A 59 30.46 -9.92 8.02
CA ASP A 59 31.02 -9.93 6.66
C ASP A 59 30.05 -9.40 5.58
N GLY A 60 28.84 -8.94 5.94
CA GLY A 60 27.87 -8.39 4.99
C GLY A 60 26.40 -8.67 5.33
N VAL A 61 25.51 -8.40 4.38
CA VAL A 61 24.08 -8.71 4.51
C VAL A 61 23.81 -10.08 3.91
N ARG A 62 23.29 -11.00 4.73
CA ARG A 62 22.87 -12.34 4.28
C ARG A 62 21.34 -12.41 4.33
N SER A 63 20.74 -12.95 3.28
CA SER A 63 19.31 -13.28 3.28
C SER A 63 19.08 -14.57 4.07
N VAL A 64 18.29 -14.49 5.14
CA VAL A 64 17.96 -15.64 6.00
C VAL A 64 16.45 -15.83 6.06
N LEU A 65 16.01 -17.08 6.15
CA LEU A 65 14.60 -17.39 6.36
C LEU A 65 14.26 -17.18 7.83
N ALA A 66 13.29 -16.30 8.09
CA ALA A 66 12.76 -16.07 9.43
C ALA A 66 11.29 -16.52 9.49
N PRO A 67 10.84 -17.06 10.63
CA PRO A 67 9.42 -17.28 10.87
C PRO A 67 8.66 -15.94 10.79
N GLN A 68 7.40 -16.00 10.34
CA GLN A 68 6.54 -14.83 10.33
C GLN A 68 6.27 -14.38 11.77
N ASP A 69 6.55 -13.10 12.03
CA ASP A 69 6.08 -12.44 13.24
C ASP A 69 4.60 -12.07 13.03
N PRO A 70 3.66 -12.60 13.83
CA PRO A 70 2.25 -12.31 13.67
C PRO A 70 1.91 -10.82 13.91
N ASP A 71 2.80 -10.09 14.58
CA ASP A 71 2.54 -8.74 15.08
C ASP A 71 2.94 -7.62 14.08
N GLU A 72 3.84 -7.86 13.13
CA GLU A 72 4.29 -6.81 12.18
C GLU A 72 3.23 -6.41 11.14
N ALA A 73 2.27 -7.29 10.83
CA ALA A 73 1.17 -6.94 9.92
C ALA A 73 0.06 -6.12 10.60
N SER A 74 0.03 -6.10 11.93
CA SER A 74 -0.99 -5.42 12.73
C SER A 74 -0.79 -3.91 12.78
N GLU A 75 0.40 -3.42 12.42
CA GLU A 75 0.73 -1.99 12.46
C GLU A 75 0.02 -1.19 11.35
N LEU A 76 -0.27 -1.81 10.19
CA LEU A 76 -1.01 -1.20 9.07
C LEU A 76 -2.54 -1.25 9.23
N LEU A 77 -3.03 -2.13 10.10
CA LEU A 77 -4.44 -2.23 10.49
C LEU A 77 -4.68 -1.70 11.91
N ASP A 78 -3.78 -0.84 12.41
CA ASP A 78 -4.04 -0.11 13.63
C ASP A 78 -5.39 0.62 13.49
N PRO A 79 -6.32 0.47 14.46
CA PRO A 79 -7.63 1.11 14.40
C PRO A 79 -7.56 2.62 14.11
N GLY A 80 -6.48 3.30 14.52
CA GLY A 80 -6.25 4.71 14.23
C GLY A 80 -6.04 4.98 12.74
N SER A 81 -5.16 4.23 12.07
CA SER A 81 -4.85 4.36 10.64
C SER A 81 -6.08 4.11 9.76
N VAL A 82 -6.86 3.08 10.08
CA VAL A 82 -8.10 2.75 9.36
C VAL A 82 -9.15 3.85 9.55
N THR A 83 -9.30 4.35 10.78
CA THR A 83 -10.24 5.44 11.07
C THR A 83 -9.87 6.71 10.32
N MET A 84 -8.58 7.04 10.25
CA MET A 84 -8.10 8.22 9.52
C MET A 84 -8.35 8.10 8.00
N LEU A 85 -8.11 6.91 7.42
CA LEU A 85 -8.40 6.63 6.02
C LEU A 85 -9.90 6.80 5.72
N VAL A 86 -10.77 6.18 6.52
CA VAL A 86 -12.23 6.30 6.36
C VAL A 86 -12.68 7.76 6.49
N ALA A 87 -12.17 8.49 7.48
CA ALA A 87 -12.49 9.91 7.66
C ALA A 87 -12.08 10.77 6.45
N SER A 88 -10.90 10.50 5.88
CA SER A 88 -10.41 11.24 4.71
C SER A 88 -11.25 10.99 3.45
N ILE A 89 -11.71 9.75 3.23
CA ILE A 89 -12.62 9.40 2.14
C ILE A 89 -13.97 10.12 2.31
N MET A 90 -14.53 10.10 3.53
CA MET A 90 -15.80 10.76 3.83
C MET A 90 -15.71 12.27 3.67
N PHE A 91 -14.60 12.88 4.08
CA PHE A 91 -14.36 14.32 3.90
C PHE A 91 -14.27 14.69 2.41
N ALA A 92 -13.53 13.93 1.61
CA ALA A 92 -13.43 14.16 0.17
C ALA A 92 -14.79 14.02 -0.52
N TYR A 93 -15.58 13.01 -0.14
CA TYR A 93 -16.92 12.80 -0.68
C TYR A 93 -17.88 13.95 -0.32
N ALA A 94 -17.94 14.33 0.97
CA ALA A 94 -18.80 15.41 1.43
C ALA A 94 -18.39 16.77 0.84
N GLY A 95 -17.09 17.05 0.77
CA GLY A 95 -16.54 18.25 0.13
C GLY A 95 -16.87 18.30 -1.36
N GLY A 96 -16.72 17.19 -2.08
CA GLY A 96 -17.09 17.08 -3.49
C GLY A 96 -18.58 17.33 -3.74
N GLN A 97 -19.45 16.75 -2.92
CA GLN A 97 -20.90 16.98 -2.99
C GLN A 97 -21.25 18.45 -2.72
N GLY A 98 -20.64 19.06 -1.70
CA GLY A 98 -20.83 20.47 -1.36
C GLY A 98 -20.39 21.42 -2.49
N LEU A 99 -19.23 21.16 -3.09
CA LEU A 99 -18.75 21.94 -4.24
C LEU A 99 -19.64 21.77 -5.47
N SER A 100 -20.15 20.56 -5.73
CA SER A 100 -21.09 20.35 -6.85
C SER A 100 -22.42 21.07 -6.61
N GLY A 101 -22.92 21.06 -5.38
CA GLY A 101 -24.12 21.79 -4.99
C GLY A 101 -23.95 23.30 -5.17
N TRP A 102 -22.83 23.85 -4.72
CA TRP A 102 -22.48 25.25 -4.95
C TRP A 102 -22.34 25.60 -6.42
N ALA A 103 -21.68 24.75 -7.21
CA ALA A 103 -21.54 24.97 -8.65
C ALA A 103 -22.90 24.96 -9.36
N SER A 104 -23.82 24.08 -8.93
CA SER A 104 -25.17 23.99 -9.48
C SER A 104 -26.10 25.14 -9.07
N SER A 105 -25.76 25.88 -8.01
CA SER A 105 -26.54 27.05 -7.57
C SER A 105 -26.10 28.36 -8.22
N ILE A 106 -25.04 28.35 -9.03
CA ILE A 106 -24.63 29.53 -9.82
C ILE A 106 -25.52 29.60 -11.06
N ASP A 107 -26.35 30.65 -11.14
CA ASP A 107 -27.16 30.93 -12.32
C ASP A 107 -26.29 31.55 -13.43
N LEU A 108 -25.84 30.70 -14.34
CA LEU A 108 -25.01 31.08 -15.49
C LEU A 108 -25.70 32.10 -16.41
N ALA A 109 -27.04 32.15 -16.44
CA ALA A 109 -27.77 33.11 -17.27
C ALA A 109 -27.67 34.54 -16.69
N ALA A 110 -27.79 34.67 -15.37
CA ALA A 110 -27.64 35.95 -14.66
C ALA A 110 -26.20 36.48 -14.72
N VAL A 111 -25.20 35.59 -14.70
CA VAL A 111 -23.79 35.97 -14.86
C VAL A 111 -23.51 36.46 -16.29
N ALA A 112 -24.08 35.82 -17.31
CA ALA A 112 -23.89 36.19 -18.72
C ALA A 112 -24.47 37.56 -19.08
N GLU A 113 -25.57 38.00 -18.45
CA GLU A 113 -26.14 39.34 -18.63
C GLU A 113 -25.35 40.46 -17.93
N SER A 114 -24.45 40.12 -17.00
CA SER A 114 -23.67 41.09 -16.21
C SER A 114 -22.28 41.42 -16.79
N VAL A 115 -21.86 40.73 -17.86
CA VAL A 115 -20.59 40.98 -18.55
C VAL A 115 -20.85 41.96 -19.70
N PRO A 116 -20.22 43.15 -19.72
CA PRO A 116 -20.46 44.19 -20.72
C PRO A 116 -19.94 43.83 -22.12
#